data_AF-A0A8S9HTF2-F1
#
_entry.id   AF-A0A8S9HTF2-F1
#
_cell.length_a   1.000
_cell.length_b   1.000
_cell.length_c   1.000
_cell.angle_alpha   90.00
_cell.angle_beta   90.00
_cell.angle_gamma   90.00
#
_symmetry.space_group_name_H-M   'P 1'
#
loop_
_entity.id
_entity.type
_entity.pdbx_description
1 polymer ?
#
loop_
_entity_poly.entity_id
_entity_poly.type
_entity_poly.pdbx_seq_one_letter_code
_entity_poly.pdbx_strand_id
1 'polypeptide(L)'
;MECMENLWQFNVTYATDYSQLVKMISKPEELSVFAMYFEDIKILRSSFNHAWLIHVPRTKTIREDSLAHSARKQPFFIVHIDAELPVWFTDSS
;
A
#
# COMPACT_ATOMS: atom_id res chain seq x y z
N MET A 1 9.29 -4.72 4.08
CA MET A 1 9.82 -3.61 4.91
C MET A 1 11.14 -4.02 5.57
N GLU A 2 11.95 -4.80 4.87
CA GLU A 2 13.23 -5.34 5.37
C GLU A 2 14.20 -4.23 5.80
N CYS A 3 14.12 -3.05 5.16
CA CYS A 3 14.84 -1.86 5.57
C CYS A 3 14.49 -1.36 6.98
N MET A 4 13.26 -1.53 7.48
CA MET A 4 12.88 -1.11 8.83
C MET A 4 13.27 -2.11 9.91
N GLU A 5 13.25 -3.41 9.59
CA GLU A 5 13.83 -4.46 10.44
C GLU A 5 15.34 -4.22 10.65
N ASN A 6 16.06 -3.89 9.56
CA ASN A 6 17.48 -3.53 9.61
C ASN A 6 17.77 -2.26 10.42
N LEU A 7 16.78 -1.38 10.60
CA LEU A 7 16.88 -0.17 11.42
C LEU A 7 16.45 -0.39 12.88
N TRP A 8 16.16 -1.63 13.28
CA TRP A 8 15.75 -2.00 14.64
C TRP A 8 14.49 -1.27 15.11
N GLN A 9 13.62 -0.88 14.17
CA GLN A 9 12.35 -0.23 14.47
C GLN A 9 11.24 -1.27 14.61
N PHE A 10 10.97 -1.67 15.85
CA PHE A 10 9.96 -2.69 16.14
C PHE A 10 8.57 -2.12 16.50
N ASN A 11 8.46 -0.79 16.62
CA ASN A 11 7.21 -0.07 16.83
C ASN A 11 7.03 0.94 15.69
N VAL A 12 6.06 0.71 14.81
CA VAL A 12 5.88 1.53 13.61
C VAL A 12 4.44 1.98 13.47
N THR A 13 4.26 3.24 13.07
CA THR A 13 2.97 3.80 12.65
C THR A 13 3.06 4.17 11.19
N TYR A 14 2.32 3.46 10.36
CA TYR A 14 2.13 3.75 8.95
C TYR A 14 0.98 4.76 8.80
N ALA A 15 1.19 5.80 8.01
CA ALA A 15 0.17 6.80 7.73
C ALA A 15 -0.22 6.72 6.25
N THR A 16 -1.53 6.80 5.97
CA THR A 16 -2.07 6.82 4.61
C THR A 16 -3.20 7.82 4.50
N ASP A 17 -3.35 8.47 3.35
CA ASP A 17 -4.52 9.29 3.03
C ASP A 17 -5.68 8.47 2.43
N TYR A 18 -5.45 7.18 2.20
CA TYR A 18 -6.46 6.28 1.67
C TYR A 18 -7.28 5.65 2.80
N SER A 19 -8.30 6.38 3.24
CA SER A 19 -9.19 5.98 4.34
C SER A 19 -9.85 4.60 4.14
N GLN A 20 -10.06 4.19 2.89
CA GLN A 20 -10.62 2.87 2.59
C GLN A 20 -9.66 1.77 3.04
N LEU A 21 -8.36 1.84 2.75
CA LEU A 21 -7.39 0.83 3.15
C LEU A 21 -7.35 0.58 4.66
N VAL A 22 -7.48 1.64 5.47
CA VAL A 22 -7.59 1.51 6.93
C VAL A 22 -8.81 0.67 7.33
N LYS A 23 -9.96 0.89 6.67
CA LYS A 23 -11.18 0.11 6.89
C LYS A 23 -11.02 -1.34 6.44
N MET A 24 -10.40 -1.55 5.27
CA MET A 24 -10.17 -2.88 4.71
C MET A 24 -9.32 -3.75 5.63
N ILE A 25 -8.24 -3.18 6.17
CA ILE A 25 -7.35 -3.91 7.11
C ILE A 25 -8.03 -4.14 8.46
N SER A 26 -8.95 -3.25 8.86
CA SER A 26 -9.73 -3.43 10.09
C SER A 26 -10.82 -4.51 9.94
N LYS A 27 -11.31 -4.75 8.72
CA LYS A 27 -12.37 -5.71 8.39
C LYS A 27 -12.08 -6.44 7.06
N PRO A 28 -11.12 -7.38 7.04
CA PRO A 28 -10.67 -8.02 5.80
C PRO A 28 -11.71 -8.98 5.19
N GLU A 29 -12.69 -9.45 5.98
CA GLU A 29 -13.72 -10.40 5.59
C GLU A 29 -14.66 -9.88 4.48
N GLU A 30 -14.76 -8.56 4.31
CA GLU A 30 -15.65 -7.92 3.34
C GLU A 30 -15.07 -7.89 1.91
N LEU A 31 -13.79 -8.26 1.71
CA LEU A 31 -13.08 -8.05 0.45
C LEU A 31 -12.23 -9.26 0.02
N SER A 32 -12.93 -10.30 -0.48
CA SER A 32 -12.30 -11.53 -0.96
C SER A 32 -11.26 -11.32 -2.07
N VAL A 33 -11.42 -10.31 -2.92
CA VAL A 33 -10.51 -10.01 -4.05
C VAL A 33 -9.12 -9.57 -3.58
N PHE A 34 -9.00 -9.03 -2.35
CA PHE A 34 -7.73 -8.57 -1.79
C PHE A 34 -7.16 -9.51 -0.73
N ALA A 35 -7.76 -10.70 -0.53
CA ALA A 35 -7.40 -11.62 0.55
C ALA A 35 -5.90 -11.98 0.56
N MET A 36 -5.31 -12.24 -0.62
CA MET A 36 -3.88 -12.54 -0.76
C MET A 36 -3.00 -11.40 -0.25
N TYR A 37 -3.30 -10.15 -0.63
CA TYR A 37 -2.55 -8.97 -0.17
C TYR A 37 -2.70 -8.75 1.34
N PHE A 38 -3.84 -9.10 1.94
CA PHE A 38 -4.01 -8.98 3.39
C PHE A 38 -3.20 -10.02 4.16
N GLU A 39 -2.98 -11.22 3.61
CA GLU A 39 -2.08 -12.20 4.23
C GLU A 39 -0.63 -11.70 4.23
N ASP A 40 -0.16 -11.11 3.14
CA ASP A 40 1.17 -10.48 3.10
C ASP A 40 1.30 -9.36 4.14
N ILE A 41 0.27 -8.53 4.29
CA ILE A 41 0.24 -7.47 5.31
C ILE A 41 0.24 -8.06 6.73
N LYS A 42 -0.44 -9.19 6.98
CA LYS A 42 -0.43 -9.87 8.28
C LYS A 42 0.94 -10.43 8.62
N ILE A 43 1.57 -11.13 7.68
CA ILE A 43 2.94 -11.66 7.81
C ILE A 43 3.89 -10.49 8.10
N LEU A 44 3.75 -9.41 7.35
CA LEU A 44 4.60 -8.25 7.51
C LEU A 44 4.37 -7.52 8.85
N ARG A 45 3.15 -7.51 9.39
CA ARG A 45 2.87 -6.97 10.73
C ARG A 45 3.46 -7.84 11.83
N SER A 46 3.55 -9.16 11.64
CA SER A 46 4.09 -10.06 12.68
C SER A 46 5.60 -9.89 12.90
N SER A 47 6.31 -9.28 11.94
CA SER A 47 7.70 -8.83 12.09
C SER A 47 7.90 -7.68 13.10
N PHE A 48 6.82 -7.00 13.53
CA PHE A 48 6.89 -5.86 14.44
C PHE A 48 6.21 -6.17 15.77
N ASN A 49 6.73 -5.61 16.87
CA ASN A 49 6.08 -5.69 18.18
C ASN A 49 4.75 -4.91 18.17
N HIS A 50 4.76 -3.72 17.57
CA HIS A 50 3.55 -2.95 17.32
C HIS A 50 3.59 -2.30 15.93
N ALA A 51 2.55 -2.55 15.15
CA ALA A 51 2.35 -1.92 13.86
C ALA A 51 0.92 -1.36 13.76
N TRP A 52 0.83 -0.06 13.54
CA TRP A 52 -0.44 0.66 13.38
C TRP A 52 -0.55 1.25 11.98
N LEU A 53 -1.75 1.26 11.41
CA LEU A 53 -2.05 1.99 10.19
C LEU A 53 -3.11 3.05 10.51
N ILE A 54 -2.79 4.31 10.27
CA ILE A 54 -3.68 5.44 10.56
C ILE A 54 -4.03 6.21 9.29
N HIS A 55 -5.22 6.79 9.27
CA HIS A 55 -5.62 7.72 8.24
C HIS A 55 -5.12 9.13 8.57
N VAL A 56 -4.56 9.82 7.57
CA VAL A 56 -4.17 11.23 7.64
C VAL A 56 -4.73 11.99 6.44
N PRO A 57 -5.02 13.30 6.54
CA PRO A 57 -5.45 14.08 5.39
C PRO A 57 -4.38 14.08 4.28
N ARG A 58 -4.82 14.11 3.02
CA ARG A 58 -3.93 14.14 1.83
C ARG A 58 -2.91 15.28 1.83
N THR A 59 -3.25 16.39 2.47
CA THR A 59 -2.31 17.52 2.66
C THR A 59 -1.08 17.17 3.51
N LYS A 60 -1.10 16.02 4.21
CA LYS A 60 0.01 15.49 5.00
C LYS A 60 0.82 14.40 4.29
N THR A 61 0.40 13.93 3.11
CA THR A 61 1.07 12.87 2.33
C THR A 61 1.68 13.39 1.02
N ILE A 62 1.94 14.71 0.93
CA ILE A 62 2.41 15.38 -0.30
C ILE A 62 3.71 14.75 -0.83
N ARG A 63 4.61 14.33 0.07
CA ARG A 63 5.88 13.71 -0.33
C ARG A 63 5.65 12.33 -0.93
N GLU A 64 4.85 11.51 -0.28
CA GLU A 64 4.47 10.17 -0.72
C GLU A 64 3.73 10.24 -2.06
N ASP A 65 2.80 11.19 -2.21
CA ASP A 65 2.10 11.47 -3.47
C ASP A 65 3.07 11.85 -4.58
N SER A 66 4.02 12.74 -4.30
CA SER A 66 5.06 13.14 -5.27
C SER A 66 5.94 11.96 -5.66
N LEU A 67 6.33 11.12 -4.71
CA LEU A 67 7.13 9.91 -4.98
C LEU A 67 6.35 8.91 -5.82
N ALA A 68 5.11 8.60 -5.45
CA ALA A 68 4.24 7.71 -6.21
C ALA A 68 3.97 8.23 -7.63
N HIS A 69 3.71 9.53 -7.76
CA HIS A 69 3.54 10.18 -9.07
C HIS A 69 4.80 10.11 -9.92
N SER A 70 5.96 10.33 -9.32
CA SER A 70 7.25 10.28 -10.02
C SER A 70 7.58 8.85 -10.48
N ALA A 71 7.30 7.85 -9.63
CA ALA A 71 7.47 6.45 -9.98
C ALA A 71 6.54 6.02 -11.13
N ARG A 72 5.28 6.47 -11.15
CA ARG A 72 4.33 6.20 -12.25
C ARG A 72 4.76 6.84 -13.58
N LYS A 73 5.45 7.97 -13.52
CA LYS A 73 6.00 8.67 -14.70
C LYS A 73 7.27 8.02 -15.22
N GLN A 74 7.97 7.24 -14.41
CA GLN A 74 9.17 6.56 -14.86
C GLN A 74 8.78 5.42 -15.80
N PRO A 75 9.37 5.33 -17.01
CA PRO A 75 9.06 4.32 -18.01
C PRO A 75 9.70 2.97 -17.68
N PHE A 76 9.63 2.53 -16.42
CA PHE A 76 10.04 1.19 -16.06
C PHE A 76 8.99 0.19 -16.54
N PHE A 77 9.43 -1.02 -16.89
CA PHE A 77 8.56 -2.19 -17.06
C PHE A 77 7.96 -2.55 -15.69
N ILE A 78 6.95 -1.81 -15.25
CA ILE A 78 6.11 -2.19 -14.13
C ILE A 78 5.16 -3.26 -14.65
N VAL A 79 5.60 -4.51 -14.55
CA VAL A 79 4.71 -5.66 -14.73
C VAL A 79 3.78 -5.67 -13.52
N HIS A 80 2.54 -5.26 -13.74
CA HIS A 80 1.50 -5.38 -12.73
C HIS A 80 1.20 -6.87 -12.61
N ILE A 81 1.54 -7.49 -11.47
CA ILE A 81 1.16 -8.88 -11.17
C ILE A 81 -0.38 -8.94 -11.23
N ASP A 82 -0.90 -9.85 -12.06
CA ASP A 82 -2.33 -10.10 -12.32
C ASP A 82 -3.15 -8.97 -12.97
N ALA A 83 -2.52 -8.04 -13.70
CA ALA A 83 -3.29 -7.10 -14.52
C ALA A 83 -3.71 -7.74 -15.85
N GLU A 84 -4.90 -8.35 -15.89
CA GLU A 84 -5.74 -8.09 -17.06
C GLU A 84 -5.94 -6.58 -17.11
N LEU A 85 -5.35 -5.93 -18.10
CA LEU A 85 -5.46 -4.49 -18.27
C LEU A 85 -6.94 -4.13 -18.38
N PRO A 86 -7.49 -3.32 -17.46
CA PRO A 86 -8.88 -2.96 -17.55
C PRO A 86 -9.11 -2.12 -18.82
N VAL A 87 -10.21 -2.37 -19.52
CA VAL A 87 -10.52 -1.86 -20.88
C VAL A 87 -10.35 -0.33 -21.03
N TRP A 88 -10.52 0.44 -19.95
CA TRP A 88 -10.33 1.89 -19.99
C TRP A 88 -8.86 2.34 -20.13
N PHE A 89 -7.89 1.45 -19.89
CA PHE A 89 -6.46 1.74 -20.02
C PHE A 89 -5.98 1.73 -21.48
N THR A 90 -6.75 1.13 -22.39
CA THR A 90 -6.44 1.09 -23.84
C THR A 90 -7.04 2.27 -24.61
N ASP A 91 -7.90 3.08 -24.00
CA ASP A 91 -8.63 4.20 -24.64
C ASP A 91 -7.89 5.54 -24.54
N SER A 92 -6.58 5.54 -24.73
CA SER A 92 -5.83 6.77 -25.01
C SER A 92 -4.93 6.57 -26.22
N SER A 93 -5.56 6.69 -27.41
CA SER A 93 -4.90 6.99 -28.69
C SER A 93 -4.55 8.47 -28.77
#